data_AF-A0A7Y6UYH4-F1
#
_entry.id   AF-A0A7Y6UYH4-F1
#
_cell.length_a   1.000
_cell.length_b   1.000
_cell.length_c   1.000
_cell.angle_alpha   90.00
_cell.angle_beta   90.00
_cell.angle_gamma   90.00
#
_symmetry.space_group_name_H-M   'P 1'
#
loop_
_entity.id
_entity.type
_entity.pdbx_description
1 polymer ?
#
loop_
_entity_poly.entity_id
_entity_poly.type
_entity_poly.pdbx_seq_one_letter_code
_entity_poly.pdbx_strand_id
1 'polypeptide(L)'
;MRAGSDVPLGAALQRHELRLLYQPLVSLQDGSIASVEALLRWQHPEQGLIAAADFVPQAEAAGQMAMLDEWALRQACADLARWLAALPKDSPASDAPAPAVRVSVNLAPGQLRDARFPALVQSLLQEHGLAPACLMLELTEAALLPDAGASLHALHELKALGVQLVLDDFGTGSSSLGNPKRFPFDYVKIDCSFIRDVVSDHGDAALCKTIIAMAHHLGLKVVAEGVENSEQCDFLRRNMCDLIQGYIFSPPVGQDAILALLAERRCLPPELRRIQRQRRSLLLVDDEPNILAALKRLLRRDDYTIHTAASGPEGLDILARHPVDVIVSDQRMPGMIGADFLRKAKDLYPDTIRIMLSGYTELQSVTDAVNEGAIYKFLTKPWDDERLRGHVAQAFRMKEVNDENERLNLELRSASQELAAANRRMEELLQQKQQQISSSEVSLNVAREVLQHLPLPVIGMDEHGLLAFGNSAAARLLGPGATLLGSEAAQALPDLFPAGADGSTAPAPHAELCIGGARHAVVVYPMGERSSSRGSLITISRCMESA
;
A
#
# COMPACT_ATOMS: atom_id res chain seq x y z
N MET A 1 -11.49 -35.44 6.22
CA MET A 1 -12.42 -36.17 7.12
C MET A 1 -13.30 -35.08 7.73
N ARG A 2 -14.57 -34.97 7.31
CA ARG A 2 -15.45 -33.86 7.73
C ARG A 2 -15.65 -33.93 9.24
N ALA A 3 -15.38 -32.84 9.96
CA ALA A 3 -15.71 -32.72 11.37
C ALA A 3 -17.20 -33.01 11.53
N GLY A 4 -17.52 -34.14 12.16
CA GLY A 4 -18.86 -34.43 12.62
C GLY A 4 -19.13 -33.61 13.88
N SER A 5 -20.39 -33.21 14.04
CA SER A 5 -21.03 -32.52 15.17
C SER A 5 -20.92 -30.99 15.20
N ASP A 6 -22.10 -30.37 15.31
CA ASP A 6 -22.38 -28.97 15.66
C ASP A 6 -21.64 -28.57 16.94
N VAL A 7 -20.35 -28.26 16.86
CA VAL A 7 -19.67 -27.57 17.96
C VAL A 7 -19.85 -26.08 17.72
N PRO A 8 -20.72 -25.38 18.49
CA PRO A 8 -20.86 -23.94 18.33
C PRO A 8 -19.52 -23.28 18.67
N LEU A 9 -18.89 -22.62 17.70
CA LEU A 9 -17.59 -21.94 17.87
C LEU A 9 -17.64 -20.86 18.95
N GLY A 10 -18.84 -20.39 19.33
CA GLY A 10 -19.05 -19.57 20.52
C GLY A 10 -18.57 -20.22 21.83
N ALA A 11 -18.70 -21.55 21.97
CA ALA A 11 -18.16 -22.27 23.12
C ALA A 11 -16.63 -22.41 23.06
N ALA A 12 -16.07 -22.60 21.85
CA ALA A 12 -14.61 -22.64 21.64
C ALA A 12 -13.95 -21.30 22.00
N LEU A 13 -14.62 -20.17 21.69
CA LEU A 13 -14.20 -18.84 22.09
C LEU A 13 -14.13 -18.69 23.62
N GLN A 14 -15.18 -19.11 24.33
CA GLN A 14 -15.25 -19.06 25.80
C GLN A 14 -14.21 -19.98 26.48
N ARG A 15 -13.79 -21.04 25.79
CA ARG A 15 -12.82 -22.02 26.30
C ARG A 15 -11.37 -21.72 25.92
N HIS A 16 -11.11 -20.57 25.28
CA HIS A 16 -9.77 -20.18 24.80
C HIS A 16 -9.15 -21.21 23.84
N GLU A 17 -9.98 -21.89 23.04
CA GLU A 17 -9.53 -22.90 22.08
C GLU A 17 -9.13 -22.28 20.73
N LEU A 18 -9.46 -21.01 20.49
CA LEU A 18 -9.04 -20.28 19.30
C LEU A 18 -7.67 -19.65 19.50
N ARG A 19 -6.84 -19.69 18.45
CA ARG A 19 -5.52 -19.06 18.42
C ARG A 19 -5.18 -18.52 17.04
N LEU A 20 -4.33 -17.50 17.00
CA LEU A 20 -3.74 -17.00 15.76
C LEU A 20 -2.38 -17.65 15.55
N LEU A 21 -2.16 -18.17 14.35
CA LEU A 21 -0.83 -18.31 13.78
C LEU A 21 -0.60 -17.16 12.82
N TYR A 22 0.66 -16.87 12.54
CA TYR A 22 1.06 -15.73 11.74
C TYR A 22 2.00 -16.17 10.64
N GLN A 23 1.76 -15.70 9.41
CA GLN A 23 2.65 -15.96 8.29
C GLN A 23 3.26 -14.65 7.77
N PRO A 24 4.59 -14.52 7.71
CA PRO A 24 5.24 -13.34 7.17
C PRO A 24 5.00 -13.14 5.67
N LEU A 25 4.71 -11.89 5.30
CA LEU A 25 4.76 -11.37 3.93
C LEU A 25 6.07 -10.60 3.76
N VAL A 26 6.82 -10.95 2.73
CA VAL A 26 8.18 -10.47 2.54
C VAL A 26 8.29 -9.65 1.26
N SER A 27 8.93 -8.50 1.37
CA SER A 27 9.22 -7.61 0.25
C SER A 27 10.21 -8.27 -0.70
N LEU A 28 9.87 -8.35 -1.99
CA LEU A 28 10.78 -8.82 -3.02
C LEU A 28 11.86 -7.78 -3.38
N GLN A 29 11.68 -6.52 -2.97
CA GLN A 29 12.61 -5.44 -3.24
C GLN A 29 13.85 -5.48 -2.34
N ASP A 30 13.65 -5.64 -1.02
CA ASP A 30 14.73 -5.60 -0.03
C ASP A 30 14.85 -6.90 0.79
N GLY A 31 13.91 -7.83 0.61
CA GLY A 31 13.84 -9.10 1.33
C GLY A 31 13.32 -8.99 2.75
N SER A 32 12.88 -7.81 3.21
CA SER A 32 12.44 -7.59 4.59
C SER A 32 11.00 -8.03 4.84
N ILE A 33 10.67 -8.39 6.08
CA ILE A 33 9.28 -8.66 6.48
C ILE A 33 8.49 -7.35 6.46
N ALA A 34 7.52 -7.25 5.56
CA ALA A 34 6.70 -6.04 5.35
C ALA A 34 5.37 -6.08 6.10
N SER A 35 4.82 -7.28 6.29
CA SER A 35 3.56 -7.55 7.00
C SER A 35 3.56 -8.98 7.53
N VAL A 36 2.64 -9.31 8.42
CA VAL A 36 2.33 -10.68 8.84
C VAL A 36 0.83 -10.91 8.76
N GLU A 37 0.40 -11.99 8.14
CA GLU A 37 -1.02 -12.36 8.05
C GLU A 37 -1.44 -13.19 9.26
N ALA A 38 -2.52 -12.79 9.91
CA ALA A 38 -3.16 -13.50 11.01
C ALA A 38 -4.09 -14.60 10.49
N LEU A 39 -3.73 -15.85 10.80
CA LEU A 39 -4.40 -17.05 10.34
C LEU A 39 -5.07 -17.74 11.53
N LEU A 40 -6.41 -17.75 11.52
CA LEU A 40 -7.21 -18.37 12.56
C LEU A 40 -6.98 -19.89 12.59
N ARG A 41 -6.79 -20.43 13.80
CA ARG A 41 -6.69 -21.87 14.07
C ARG A 41 -7.54 -22.23 15.27
N TRP A 42 -8.13 -23.42 15.22
CA TRP A 42 -8.87 -23.98 16.34
C TRP A 42 -8.07 -25.12 16.96
N GLN A 43 -7.63 -24.92 18.20
CA GLN A 43 -6.99 -25.94 19.02
C GLN A 43 -8.07 -26.83 19.65
N HIS A 44 -8.60 -27.76 18.85
CA HIS A 44 -9.60 -28.69 19.32
C HIS A 44 -8.99 -29.68 20.33
N PRO A 45 -9.65 -29.98 21.47
CA PRO A 45 -9.10 -30.84 22.52
C PRO A 45 -8.77 -32.27 22.04
N GLU A 46 -9.62 -32.84 21.18
CA GLU A 46 -9.43 -34.19 20.63
C GLU A 46 -8.74 -34.24 19.26
N GLN A 47 -9.10 -33.35 18.32
CA GLN A 47 -8.62 -33.39 16.94
C GLN A 47 -7.31 -32.63 16.71
N GLY A 48 -6.80 -31.94 17.73
CA GLY A 48 -5.60 -31.11 17.61
C GLY A 48 -5.87 -29.80 16.87
N LEU A 49 -4.86 -29.30 16.16
CA LEU A 49 -4.93 -27.99 15.52
C LEU A 49 -5.66 -28.08 14.17
N ILE A 50 -6.81 -27.43 14.05
CA ILE A 50 -7.66 -27.40 12.86
C ILE A 50 -7.49 -26.06 12.12
N ALA A 51 -7.42 -26.12 10.78
CA ALA A 51 -7.28 -24.96 9.92
C ALA A 51 -8.63 -24.26 9.66
N ALA A 52 -8.58 -22.95 9.39
CA ALA A 52 -9.77 -22.14 9.09
C ALA A 52 -10.64 -22.75 7.97
N ALA A 53 -10.04 -23.25 6.90
CA ALA A 53 -10.76 -23.87 5.77
C ALA A 53 -11.69 -25.03 6.18
N ASP A 54 -11.41 -25.72 7.29
CA ASP A 54 -12.20 -26.87 7.72
C ASP A 54 -13.43 -26.47 8.57
N PHE A 55 -13.41 -25.32 9.25
CA PHE A 55 -14.48 -24.90 10.16
C PHE A 55 -15.15 -23.55 9.82
N VAL A 56 -14.48 -22.65 9.09
CA VAL A 56 -15.04 -21.35 8.68
C VAL A 56 -16.35 -21.51 7.88
N PRO A 57 -16.48 -22.44 6.91
CA PRO A 57 -17.75 -22.63 6.20
C PRO A 57 -18.93 -22.97 7.13
N GLN A 58 -18.65 -23.68 8.23
CA GLN A 58 -19.66 -24.03 9.23
C GLN A 58 -19.99 -22.84 10.13
N ALA A 59 -18.96 -22.06 10.51
CA ALA A 59 -19.11 -20.82 11.26
C ALA A 59 -19.96 -19.79 10.51
N GLU A 60 -19.76 -19.70 9.19
CA GLU A 60 -20.50 -18.81 8.30
C GLU A 60 -21.97 -19.24 8.19
N ALA A 61 -22.23 -20.54 7.97
CA ALA A 61 -23.58 -21.08 7.97
C ALA A 61 -24.31 -20.87 9.32
N ALA A 62 -23.56 -20.84 10.43
CA ALA A 62 -24.07 -20.57 11.77
C ALA A 62 -24.18 -19.07 12.12
N GLY A 63 -23.78 -18.16 11.22
CA GLY A 63 -23.80 -16.72 11.46
C GLY A 63 -22.82 -16.23 12.54
N GLN A 64 -21.73 -16.98 12.77
CA GLN A 64 -20.75 -16.72 13.83
C GLN A 64 -19.52 -15.91 13.38
N MET A 65 -19.44 -15.57 12.09
CA MET A 65 -18.25 -14.90 11.52
C MET A 65 -17.94 -13.56 12.17
N ALA A 66 -18.94 -12.71 12.42
CA ALA A 66 -18.70 -11.40 13.03
C ALA A 66 -18.00 -11.49 14.40
N MET A 67 -18.34 -12.51 15.19
CA MET A 67 -17.71 -12.77 16.49
C MET A 67 -16.26 -13.25 16.32
N LEU A 68 -15.99 -14.10 15.33
CA LEU A 68 -14.65 -14.62 15.04
C LEU A 68 -13.74 -13.52 14.49
N ASP A 69 -14.24 -12.70 13.57
CA ASP A 69 -13.52 -11.58 12.98
C ASP A 69 -13.15 -10.54 14.05
N GLU A 70 -14.10 -10.17 14.92
CA GLU A 70 -13.82 -9.25 16.03
C GLU A 70 -12.77 -9.82 16.99
N TRP A 71 -12.87 -11.10 17.34
CA TRP A 71 -11.88 -11.75 18.22
C TRP A 71 -10.49 -11.79 17.57
N ALA A 72 -10.42 -12.17 16.29
CA ALA A 72 -9.16 -12.23 15.54
C ALA A 72 -8.53 -10.84 15.42
N LEU A 73 -9.33 -9.82 15.12
CA LEU A 73 -8.88 -8.43 15.02
C LEU A 73 -8.33 -7.90 16.35
N ARG A 74 -9.04 -8.14 17.46
CA ARG A 74 -8.58 -7.78 18.81
C ARG A 74 -7.24 -8.44 19.15
N GLN A 75 -7.15 -9.76 18.93
CA GLN A 75 -5.94 -10.51 19.23
C GLN A 75 -4.76 -10.09 18.34
N ALA A 76 -4.98 -9.85 17.05
CA ALA A 76 -3.97 -9.38 16.11
C ALA A 76 -3.43 -8.00 16.48
N CYS A 77 -4.30 -7.06 16.90
CA CYS A 77 -3.89 -5.74 17.37
C CYS A 77 -3.06 -5.84 18.67
N ALA A 78 -3.50 -6.66 19.62
CA ALA A 78 -2.77 -6.88 20.87
C ALA A 78 -1.38 -7.50 20.62
N ASP A 79 -1.29 -8.49 19.73
CA ASP A 79 -0.04 -9.15 19.38
C ASP A 79 0.92 -8.20 18.66
N LEU A 80 0.41 -7.39 17.72
CA LEU A 80 1.21 -6.37 17.05
C LEU A 80 1.77 -5.33 18.03
N ALA A 81 0.93 -4.81 18.93
CA ALA A 81 1.37 -3.87 19.95
C ALA A 81 2.47 -4.46 20.86
N ARG A 82 2.32 -5.75 21.23
CA ARG A 82 3.33 -6.49 22.00
C ARG A 82 4.65 -6.61 21.23
N TRP A 83 4.61 -6.91 19.93
CA TRP A 83 5.82 -6.97 19.11
C TRP A 83 6.50 -5.62 19.01
N LEU A 84 5.76 -4.56 18.68
CA LEU A 84 6.30 -3.20 18.56
C LEU A 84 6.90 -2.69 19.88
N ALA A 85 6.32 -3.05 21.02
CA ALA A 85 6.86 -2.70 22.33
C ALA A 85 8.15 -3.46 22.69
N ALA A 86 8.30 -4.71 22.21
CA ALA A 86 9.45 -5.55 22.49
C ALA A 86 10.64 -5.32 21.54
N LEU A 87 10.41 -4.72 20.36
CA LEU A 87 11.47 -4.42 19.40
C LEU A 87 12.36 -3.26 19.89
N PRO A 88 13.70 -3.34 19.70
CA PRO A 88 14.61 -2.26 20.08
C PRO A 88 14.25 -0.95 19.37
N LYS A 89 14.05 0.13 20.14
CA LYS A 89 13.82 1.49 19.60
C LYS A 89 15.08 2.13 19.00
N ASP A 90 16.24 1.56 19.32
CA ASP A 90 17.54 2.10 18.94
C ASP A 90 18.19 1.24 17.86
N SER A 91 18.23 1.75 16.63
CA SER A 91 19.25 1.39 15.65
C SER A 91 19.79 2.70 15.07
N PRO A 92 21.13 2.88 15.01
CA PRO A 92 21.73 4.17 14.71
C PRO A 92 21.61 4.53 13.22
N ALA A 93 21.39 5.82 12.98
CA ALA A 93 21.87 6.57 11.81
C ALA A 93 21.71 5.92 10.43
N SER A 94 20.48 5.57 10.06
CA SER A 94 20.02 5.82 8.69
C SER A 94 18.73 6.59 8.78
N ASP A 95 18.54 7.62 7.96
CA ASP A 95 17.30 8.38 7.82
C ASP A 95 16.09 7.52 7.33
N ALA A 96 16.19 6.18 7.39
CA ALA A 96 15.11 5.27 7.12
C ALA A 96 14.27 5.08 8.40
N PRO A 97 12.97 5.42 8.39
CA PRO A 97 12.08 5.11 9.51
C PRO A 97 12.10 3.60 9.78
N ALA A 98 12.08 3.20 11.05
CA ALA A 98 12.00 1.80 11.48
C ALA A 98 10.97 1.03 10.63
N PRO A 99 11.22 -0.24 10.26
CA PRO A 99 10.27 -0.97 9.43
C PRO A 99 8.94 -1.07 10.17
N ALA A 100 7.93 -0.37 9.66
CA ALA A 100 6.56 -0.46 10.16
C ALA A 100 6.02 -1.82 9.76
N VAL A 101 6.23 -2.82 10.62
CA VAL A 101 5.62 -4.15 10.47
C VAL A 101 4.11 -3.97 10.59
N ARG A 102 3.39 -4.54 9.64
CA ARG A 102 1.93 -4.53 9.59
C ARG A 102 1.38 -5.89 10.02
N VAL A 103 0.13 -5.90 10.46
CA VAL A 103 -0.65 -7.13 10.65
C VAL A 103 -1.83 -7.12 9.69
N SER A 104 -2.06 -8.26 9.03
CA SER A 104 -3.18 -8.46 8.12
C SER A 104 -4.21 -9.39 8.73
N VAL A 105 -5.49 -9.05 8.62
CA VAL A 105 -6.60 -9.82 9.20
C VAL A 105 -7.68 -10.04 8.14
N ASN A 106 -8.04 -11.30 7.94
CA ASN A 106 -9.14 -11.72 7.08
C ASN A 106 -10.49 -11.27 7.64
N LEU A 107 -11.35 -10.73 6.80
CA LEU A 107 -12.70 -10.31 7.16
C LEU A 107 -13.77 -11.02 6.33
N ALA A 108 -14.84 -11.43 7.01
CA ALA A 108 -15.99 -12.01 6.35
C ALA A 108 -16.85 -10.94 5.63
N PRO A 109 -17.55 -11.32 4.54
CA PRO A 109 -18.48 -10.45 3.81
C PRO A 109 -19.49 -9.69 4.68
N GLY A 110 -19.99 -10.35 5.74
CA GLY A 110 -21.02 -9.78 6.60
C GLY A 110 -20.56 -8.56 7.41
N GLN A 111 -19.26 -8.43 7.66
CA GLN A 111 -18.73 -7.44 8.60
C GLN A 111 -18.84 -6.01 8.06
N LEU A 112 -18.67 -5.83 6.74
CA LEU A 112 -18.83 -4.51 6.09
C LEU A 112 -20.26 -3.96 6.14
N ARG A 113 -21.24 -4.79 6.48
CA ARG A 113 -22.64 -4.36 6.62
C ARG A 113 -22.93 -3.78 8.00
N ASP A 114 -22.10 -4.05 9.00
CA ASP A 114 -22.24 -3.42 10.30
C ASP A 114 -21.66 -2.00 10.24
N ALA A 115 -22.54 -1.00 10.23
CA ALA A 115 -22.16 0.41 10.23
C ALA A 115 -21.30 0.82 11.45
N ARG A 116 -21.22 -0.02 12.49
CA ARG A 116 -20.37 0.22 13.66
C ARG A 116 -18.96 -0.32 13.49
N PHE A 117 -18.70 -1.12 12.45
CA PHE A 117 -17.41 -1.79 12.27
C PHE A 117 -16.24 -0.81 12.13
N PRO A 118 -16.32 0.29 11.32
CA PRO A 118 -15.23 1.26 11.26
C PRO A 118 -14.93 1.91 12.63
N ALA A 119 -15.96 2.19 13.43
CA ALA A 119 -15.79 2.71 14.78
C ALA A 119 -15.14 1.69 15.74
N LEU A 120 -15.47 0.40 15.59
CA LEU A 120 -14.80 -0.68 16.32
C LEU A 120 -13.30 -0.72 15.96
N VAL A 121 -12.95 -0.72 14.68
CA VAL A 121 -11.55 -0.71 14.22
C VAL A 121 -10.79 0.48 14.80
N GLN A 122 -11.39 1.68 14.75
CA GLN A 122 -10.80 2.88 15.33
C GLN A 122 -10.55 2.73 16.84
N SER A 123 -11.51 2.19 17.59
CA SER A 123 -11.37 1.99 19.03
C SER A 123 -10.24 1.03 19.39
N LEU A 124 -10.07 -0.06 18.63
CA LEU A 124 -9.00 -1.05 18.85
C LEU A 124 -7.62 -0.46 18.58
N LEU A 125 -7.48 0.30 17.49
CA LEU A 125 -6.23 0.98 17.16
C LEU A 125 -5.85 1.98 18.26
N GLN A 126 -6.83 2.72 18.80
CA GLN A 126 -6.62 3.66 19.89
C GLN A 126 -6.27 2.95 21.21
N GLU A 127 -6.99 1.89 21.55
CA GLU A 127 -6.76 1.08 22.76
C GLU A 127 -5.32 0.56 22.82
N HIS A 128 -4.79 0.11 21.69
CA HIS A 128 -3.44 -0.46 21.59
C HIS A 128 -2.35 0.56 21.16
N GLY A 129 -2.71 1.82 20.94
CA GLY A 129 -1.77 2.87 20.51
C GLY A 129 -1.13 2.60 19.14
N LEU A 130 -1.84 1.91 18.25
CA LEU A 130 -1.35 1.53 16.93
C LEU A 130 -1.63 2.62 15.89
N ALA A 131 -0.66 2.91 15.04
CA ALA A 131 -0.90 3.73 13.86
C ALA A 131 -1.83 2.97 12.89
N PRO A 132 -2.89 3.60 12.35
CA PRO A 132 -3.86 2.90 11.48
C PRO A 132 -3.23 2.18 10.28
N ALA A 133 -2.15 2.74 9.71
CA ALA A 133 -1.42 2.16 8.59
C ALA A 133 -0.71 0.82 8.90
N CYS A 134 -0.66 0.42 10.17
CA CYS A 134 -0.12 -0.88 10.59
C CYS A 134 -1.13 -2.02 10.52
N LEU A 135 -2.41 -1.72 10.28
CA LEU A 135 -3.47 -2.72 10.12
C LEU A 135 -3.86 -2.84 8.64
N MET A 136 -3.87 -4.08 8.16
CA MET A 136 -4.36 -4.50 6.86
C MET A 136 -5.62 -5.35 7.05
N LEU A 137 -6.65 -5.09 6.26
CA LEU A 137 -7.89 -5.86 6.25
C LEU A 137 -8.03 -6.55 4.90
N GLU A 138 -8.13 -7.87 4.92
CA GLU A 138 -8.26 -8.70 3.71
C GLU A 138 -9.71 -9.07 3.47
N LEU A 139 -10.17 -8.86 2.25
CA LEU A 139 -11.54 -9.15 1.84
C LEU A 139 -11.54 -9.87 0.51
N THR A 140 -12.31 -10.96 0.43
CA THR A 140 -12.53 -11.65 -0.84
C THR A 140 -13.38 -10.82 -1.78
N GLU A 141 -13.27 -11.06 -3.08
CA GLU A 141 -14.08 -10.37 -4.08
C GLU A 141 -15.60 -10.61 -3.88
N ALA A 142 -15.97 -11.83 -3.47
CA ALA A 142 -17.35 -12.20 -3.18
C ALA A 142 -17.97 -11.36 -2.05
N ALA A 143 -17.14 -10.82 -1.14
CA ALA A 143 -17.58 -9.95 -0.07
C ALA A 143 -18.26 -8.65 -0.56
N LEU A 144 -17.90 -8.20 -1.77
CA LEU A 144 -18.27 -6.89 -2.29
C LEU A 144 -19.59 -6.89 -3.08
N LEU A 145 -20.01 -8.06 -3.61
CA LEU A 145 -21.13 -8.19 -4.54
C LEU A 145 -22.53 -7.95 -3.93
N PRO A 146 -22.88 -8.47 -2.74
CA PRO A 146 -24.28 -8.51 -2.33
C PRO A 146 -24.86 -7.17 -1.83
N ASP A 147 -24.03 -6.15 -1.54
CA ASP A 147 -24.47 -4.76 -1.32
C ASP A 147 -23.31 -3.77 -1.55
N ALA A 148 -23.04 -3.44 -2.82
CA ALA A 148 -21.93 -2.59 -3.21
C ALA A 148 -22.02 -1.15 -2.67
N GLY A 149 -23.19 -0.68 -2.23
CA GLY A 149 -23.37 0.68 -1.71
C GLY A 149 -22.88 0.81 -0.27
N ALA A 150 -23.43 0.00 0.63
CA ALA A 150 -23.05 -0.01 2.04
C ALA A 150 -21.60 -0.45 2.23
N SER A 151 -21.16 -1.49 1.51
CA SER A 151 -19.79 -2.01 1.57
C SER A 151 -18.78 -0.95 1.13
N LEU A 152 -19.08 -0.21 0.06
CA LEU A 152 -18.21 0.86 -0.42
C LEU A 152 -18.11 2.01 0.60
N HIS A 153 -19.21 2.37 1.26
CA HIS A 153 -19.19 3.40 2.30
C HIS A 153 -18.29 2.98 3.48
N ALA A 154 -18.48 1.76 4.00
CA ALA A 154 -17.64 1.21 5.07
C ALA A 154 -16.15 1.16 4.68
N LEU A 155 -15.83 0.74 3.45
CA LEU A 155 -14.45 0.75 2.95
C LEU A 155 -13.86 2.16 2.87
N HIS A 156 -14.64 3.17 2.49
CA HIS A 156 -14.17 4.56 2.51
C HIS A 156 -13.95 5.09 3.93
N GLU A 157 -14.80 4.74 4.89
CA GLU A 157 -14.59 5.10 6.30
C GLU A 157 -13.33 4.45 6.87
N LEU A 158 -13.15 3.15 6.64
CA LEU A 158 -11.93 2.43 7.00
C LEU A 158 -10.70 3.08 6.35
N LYS A 159 -10.81 3.44 5.07
CA LYS A 159 -9.72 4.11 4.36
C LYS A 159 -9.41 5.50 4.94
N ALA A 160 -10.43 6.25 5.35
CA ALA A 160 -10.28 7.54 5.99
C ALA A 160 -9.61 7.45 7.38
N LEU A 161 -9.75 6.31 8.08
CA LEU A 161 -8.97 6.04 9.28
C LEU A 161 -7.47 5.84 8.98
N GLY A 162 -7.13 5.41 7.76
CA GLY A 162 -5.76 5.15 7.31
C GLY A 162 -5.34 3.68 7.35
N VAL A 163 -6.28 2.75 7.56
CA VAL A 163 -6.01 1.31 7.43
C VAL A 163 -5.76 0.95 5.97
N GLN A 164 -5.04 -0.14 5.75
CA GLN A 164 -4.76 -0.67 4.42
C GLN A 164 -5.81 -1.73 4.06
N LEU A 165 -6.24 -1.74 2.79
CA LEU A 165 -7.26 -2.67 2.30
C LEU A 165 -6.65 -3.61 1.27
N VAL A 166 -6.90 -4.89 1.42
CA VAL A 166 -6.35 -5.96 0.57
C VAL A 166 -7.50 -6.72 -0.08
N LEU A 167 -7.43 -6.87 -1.41
CA LEU A 167 -8.35 -7.73 -2.16
C LEU A 167 -7.76 -9.14 -2.25
N ASP A 168 -8.46 -10.10 -1.66
CA ASP A 168 -8.05 -11.49 -1.56
C ASP A 168 -8.73 -12.38 -2.63
N ASP A 169 -8.15 -13.55 -2.90
CA ASP A 169 -8.63 -14.57 -3.85
C ASP A 169 -8.82 -14.06 -5.28
N PHE A 170 -8.01 -13.10 -5.72
CA PHE A 170 -8.21 -12.49 -7.04
C PHE A 170 -7.98 -13.50 -8.18
N GLY A 171 -9.00 -13.67 -9.03
CA GLY A 171 -8.95 -14.53 -10.21
C GLY A 171 -9.54 -15.94 -10.06
N THR A 172 -9.93 -16.37 -8.86
CA THR A 172 -10.36 -17.78 -8.57
C THR A 172 -11.81 -18.13 -8.95
N GLY A 173 -12.58 -17.18 -9.51
CA GLY A 173 -13.81 -17.52 -10.25
C GLY A 173 -15.14 -17.09 -9.63
N SER A 174 -15.25 -15.87 -9.10
CA SER A 174 -16.56 -15.31 -8.70
C SER A 174 -16.77 -13.84 -9.09
N SER A 175 -16.16 -13.31 -10.16
CA SER A 175 -16.60 -12.02 -10.73
C SER A 175 -16.20 -11.79 -12.18
N SER A 176 -17.23 -11.45 -12.95
CA SER A 176 -17.19 -10.48 -14.04
C SER A 176 -16.83 -9.12 -13.44
N LEU A 177 -15.73 -8.53 -13.90
CA LEU A 177 -15.26 -7.16 -13.60
C LEU A 177 -16.41 -6.15 -13.39
N GLY A 178 -16.73 -5.90 -12.12
CA GLY A 178 -17.44 -4.71 -11.66
C GLY A 178 -16.47 -3.59 -11.27
N ASN A 179 -15.60 -3.16 -12.19
CA ASN A 179 -14.74 -1.97 -12.08
C ASN A 179 -13.97 -1.82 -10.73
N PRO A 180 -12.86 -2.54 -10.52
CA PRO A 180 -12.02 -2.42 -9.31
C PRO A 180 -11.53 -0.99 -9.02
N LYS A 181 -11.55 -0.07 -9.99
CA LYS A 181 -11.32 1.37 -9.77
C LYS A 181 -12.25 2.01 -8.74
N ARG A 182 -13.40 1.41 -8.48
CA ARG A 182 -14.41 1.98 -7.57
C ARG A 182 -14.07 1.72 -6.10
N PHE A 183 -13.28 0.69 -5.79
CA PHE A 183 -13.00 0.30 -4.42
C PHE A 183 -11.62 0.80 -3.97
N PRO A 184 -11.47 1.32 -2.75
CA PRO A 184 -10.23 1.96 -2.27
C PRO A 184 -9.18 0.94 -1.78
N PHE A 185 -8.94 -0.14 -2.53
CA PHE A 185 -7.92 -1.14 -2.20
C PHE A 185 -6.49 -0.59 -2.35
N ASP A 186 -5.56 -1.16 -1.61
CA ASP A 186 -4.12 -0.88 -1.69
C ASP A 186 -3.33 -2.07 -2.25
N TYR A 187 -3.80 -3.29 -2.01
CA TYR A 187 -3.15 -4.53 -2.42
C TYR A 187 -4.13 -5.48 -3.10
N VAL A 188 -3.59 -6.34 -3.96
CA VAL A 188 -4.25 -7.52 -4.52
C VAL A 188 -3.41 -8.75 -4.20
N LYS A 189 -4.04 -9.81 -3.68
CA LYS A 189 -3.39 -11.12 -3.49
C LYS A 189 -3.69 -12.02 -4.69
N ILE A 190 -2.64 -12.64 -5.22
CA ILE A 190 -2.73 -13.69 -6.25
C ILE A 190 -2.75 -15.03 -5.53
N ASP A 191 -3.84 -15.77 -5.69
CA ASP A 191 -4.03 -17.07 -5.06
C ASP A 191 -2.94 -18.08 -5.45
N CYS A 192 -2.64 -18.99 -4.53
CA CYS A 192 -1.64 -20.04 -4.66
C CYS A 192 -1.87 -20.98 -5.84
N SER A 193 -3.11 -21.14 -6.32
CA SER A 193 -3.41 -21.97 -7.50
C SER A 193 -2.69 -21.46 -8.75
N PHE A 194 -2.57 -20.14 -8.92
CA PHE A 194 -1.88 -19.52 -10.07
C PHE A 194 -0.36 -19.47 -9.91
N ILE A 195 0.14 -19.59 -8.68
CA ILE A 195 1.58 -19.55 -8.38
C ILE A 195 2.22 -20.94 -8.48
N ARG A 196 1.46 -21.99 -8.14
CA ARG A 196 1.95 -23.38 -8.07
C ARG A 196 2.68 -23.80 -9.34
N ASP A 197 2.04 -23.62 -10.49
CA ASP A 197 2.53 -24.10 -11.78
C ASP A 197 3.03 -22.96 -12.69
N VAL A 198 3.26 -21.76 -12.14
CA VAL A 198 3.61 -20.53 -12.88
C VAL A 198 4.91 -20.61 -13.70
N VAL A 199 5.79 -21.55 -13.38
CA VAL A 199 7.05 -21.78 -14.10
C VAL A 199 6.87 -22.74 -15.28
N SER A 200 5.90 -23.65 -15.21
CA SER A 200 5.69 -24.73 -16.18
C SER A 200 4.46 -24.54 -17.07
N ASP A 201 3.44 -23.82 -16.59
CA ASP A 201 2.19 -23.57 -17.30
C ASP A 201 2.16 -22.13 -17.88
N HIS A 202 1.99 -22.03 -19.19
CA HIS A 202 1.98 -20.73 -19.89
C HIS A 202 0.73 -19.91 -19.57
N GLY A 203 -0.41 -20.58 -19.33
CA GLY A 203 -1.66 -19.95 -18.96
C GLY A 203 -1.54 -19.27 -17.60
N ASP A 204 -1.05 -20.00 -16.60
CA ASP A 204 -0.83 -19.45 -15.25
C ASP A 204 0.22 -18.35 -15.26
N ALA A 205 1.31 -18.53 -16.01
CA ALA A 205 2.33 -17.49 -16.19
C ALA A 205 1.76 -16.22 -16.84
N ALA A 206 0.97 -16.35 -17.91
CA ALA A 206 0.37 -15.22 -18.60
C ALA A 206 -0.68 -14.52 -17.73
N LEU A 207 -1.48 -15.29 -16.98
CA LEU A 207 -2.49 -14.75 -16.08
C LEU A 207 -1.82 -14.00 -14.92
N CYS A 208 -0.83 -14.60 -14.25
CA CYS A 208 -0.08 -13.97 -13.17
C CYS A 208 0.56 -12.65 -13.64
N LYS A 209 1.22 -12.64 -14.80
CA LYS A 209 1.75 -11.41 -15.44
C LYS A 209 0.67 -10.35 -15.65
N THR A 210 -0.48 -10.77 -16.17
CA THR A 210 -1.60 -9.87 -16.46
C THR A 210 -2.17 -9.28 -15.17
N ILE A 211 -2.34 -10.08 -14.12
CA ILE A 211 -2.81 -9.63 -12.81
C ILE A 211 -1.83 -8.61 -12.22
N ILE A 212 -0.52 -8.91 -12.25
CA ILE A 212 0.50 -7.99 -11.73
C ILE A 212 0.47 -6.66 -12.48
N ALA A 213 0.52 -6.70 -13.82
CA ALA A 213 0.50 -5.49 -14.64
C ALA A 213 -0.79 -4.68 -14.46
N MET A 214 -1.94 -5.36 -14.33
CA MET A 214 -3.24 -4.71 -14.09
C MET A 214 -3.28 -4.03 -12.71
N ALA A 215 -2.86 -4.73 -11.66
CA ALA A 215 -2.83 -4.19 -10.31
C ALA A 215 -1.98 -2.91 -10.25
N HIS A 216 -0.76 -2.95 -10.82
CA HIS A 216 0.09 -1.76 -10.93
C HIS A 216 -0.55 -0.66 -11.78
N HIS A 217 -1.25 -1.00 -12.87
CA HIS A 217 -2.00 -0.01 -13.66
C HIS A 217 -3.09 0.70 -12.85
N LEU A 218 -3.68 0.01 -11.87
CA LEU A 218 -4.66 0.55 -10.93
C LEU A 218 -4.02 1.24 -9.71
N GLY A 219 -2.69 1.23 -9.58
CA GLY A 219 -1.97 1.78 -8.43
C GLY A 219 -2.01 0.88 -7.19
N LEU A 220 -2.31 -0.41 -7.37
CA LEU A 220 -2.35 -1.43 -6.32
C LEU A 220 -1.02 -2.18 -6.27
N LYS A 221 -0.59 -2.55 -5.08
CA LYS A 221 0.54 -3.47 -4.86
C LYS A 221 0.07 -4.91 -4.95
N VAL A 222 1.01 -5.83 -5.22
CA VAL A 222 0.69 -7.23 -5.44
C VAL A 222 1.36 -8.12 -4.39
N VAL A 223 0.58 -9.04 -3.83
CA VAL A 223 1.05 -10.13 -2.98
C VAL A 223 0.88 -11.43 -3.74
N ALA A 224 1.91 -12.25 -3.87
CA ALA A 224 1.78 -13.59 -4.43
C ALA A 224 1.86 -14.65 -3.33
N GLU A 225 0.84 -15.52 -3.29
CA GLU A 225 0.71 -16.55 -2.27
C GLU A 225 1.22 -17.93 -2.70
N GLY A 226 1.59 -18.76 -1.74
CA GLY A 226 2.01 -20.12 -2.01
C GLY A 226 3.37 -20.23 -2.72
N VAL A 227 4.28 -19.27 -2.49
CA VAL A 227 5.64 -19.35 -3.04
C VAL A 227 6.46 -20.38 -2.26
N GLU A 228 6.84 -21.46 -2.93
CA GLU A 228 7.52 -22.61 -2.32
C GLU A 228 8.99 -22.73 -2.75
N ASN A 229 9.33 -22.27 -3.95
CA ASN A 229 10.66 -22.48 -4.53
C ASN A 229 11.28 -21.22 -5.16
N SER A 230 12.59 -21.28 -5.42
CA SER A 230 13.36 -20.17 -5.98
C SER A 230 12.91 -19.76 -7.38
N GLU A 231 12.44 -20.71 -8.20
CA GLU A 231 12.02 -20.44 -9.58
C GLU A 231 10.74 -19.60 -9.63
N GLN A 232 9.75 -19.92 -8.79
CA GLN A 232 8.54 -19.11 -8.58
C GLN A 232 8.90 -17.70 -8.07
N CYS A 233 9.80 -17.63 -7.07
CA CYS A 233 10.26 -16.38 -6.49
C CYS A 233 10.95 -15.48 -7.54
N ASP A 234 11.80 -16.07 -8.39
CA ASP A 234 12.47 -15.38 -9.48
C ASP A 234 11.50 -14.93 -10.58
N PHE A 235 10.52 -15.76 -10.94
CA PHE A 235 9.46 -15.38 -11.87
C PHE A 235 8.70 -14.15 -11.34
N LEU A 236 8.26 -14.18 -10.08
CA LEU A 236 7.51 -13.09 -9.47
C LEU A 236 8.32 -11.80 -9.39
N ARG A 237 9.60 -11.88 -9.04
CA ARG A 237 10.51 -10.74 -9.01
C ARG A 237 10.71 -10.12 -10.40
N ARG A 238 10.91 -10.93 -11.44
CA ARG A 238 11.07 -10.44 -12.83
C ARG A 238 9.84 -9.72 -13.34
N ASN A 239 8.66 -10.15 -12.90
CA ASN A 239 7.40 -9.50 -13.22
C ASN A 239 7.05 -8.38 -12.23
N MET A 240 7.99 -7.95 -11.37
CA MET A 240 7.87 -6.82 -10.45
C MET A 240 6.79 -7.00 -9.36
N CYS A 241 6.49 -8.23 -8.97
CA CYS A 241 5.62 -8.48 -7.80
C CYS A 241 6.22 -7.83 -6.54
N ASP A 242 5.39 -7.19 -5.72
CA ASP A 242 5.85 -6.40 -4.57
C ASP A 242 6.20 -7.27 -3.37
N LEU A 243 5.26 -8.14 -2.97
CA LEU A 243 5.35 -8.97 -1.77
C LEU A 243 5.12 -10.45 -2.10
N ILE A 244 5.76 -11.34 -1.35
CA ILE A 244 5.50 -12.78 -1.41
C ILE A 244 5.14 -13.35 -0.05
N GLN A 245 4.32 -14.39 -0.09
CA GLN A 245 3.97 -15.22 1.05
C GLN A 245 4.12 -16.69 0.66
N GLY A 246 4.80 -17.46 1.49
CA GLY A 246 4.93 -18.89 1.24
C GLY A 246 6.04 -19.56 2.05
N TYR A 247 6.11 -20.88 1.89
CA TYR A 247 6.99 -21.73 2.70
C TYR A 247 8.47 -21.55 2.34
N ILE A 248 8.77 -20.92 1.21
CA ILE A 248 10.13 -20.48 0.87
C ILE A 248 10.76 -19.60 1.96
N PHE A 249 9.94 -18.83 2.68
CA PHE A 249 10.40 -17.98 3.78
C PHE A 249 10.01 -18.55 5.15
N SER A 250 8.71 -18.80 5.36
CA SER A 250 8.20 -19.35 6.61
C SER A 250 6.80 -19.94 6.43
N PRO A 251 6.49 -21.09 7.06
CA PRO A 251 5.11 -21.50 7.29
C PRO A 251 4.42 -20.57 8.31
N PRO A 252 3.10 -20.71 8.54
CA PRO A 252 2.42 -20.08 9.66
C PRO A 252 3.02 -20.52 11.00
N VAL A 253 3.40 -19.56 11.84
CA VAL A 253 4.07 -19.80 13.13
C VAL A 253 3.40 -19.04 14.28
N GLY A 254 3.71 -19.42 15.51
CA GLY A 254 3.18 -18.73 16.69
C GLY A 254 3.76 -17.32 16.88
N GLN A 255 3.08 -16.53 17.71
CA GLN A 255 3.42 -15.14 18.00
C GLN A 255 4.86 -14.91 18.51
N ASP A 256 5.45 -15.86 19.23
CA ASP A 256 6.80 -15.71 19.79
C ASP A 256 7.88 -15.99 18.72
N ALA A 257 7.58 -16.86 17.75
CA ALA A 257 8.43 -17.09 16.59
C ALA A 257 8.44 -15.87 15.67
N ILE A 258 7.29 -15.20 15.45
CA ILE A 258 7.26 -13.92 14.73
C ILE A 258 8.13 -12.88 15.42
N LEU A 259 8.01 -12.74 16.74
CA LEU A 259 8.83 -11.79 17.49
C LEU A 259 10.33 -12.07 17.29
N ALA A 260 10.75 -13.33 17.32
CA ALA A 260 12.13 -13.70 17.03
C ALA A 260 12.55 -13.32 15.60
N LEU A 261 11.73 -13.63 14.58
CA LEU A 261 12.00 -13.27 13.18
C LEU A 261 12.15 -11.76 12.98
N LEU A 262 11.29 -10.97 13.64
CA LEU A 262 11.32 -9.51 13.60
C LEU A 262 12.55 -8.95 14.34
N ALA A 263 12.87 -9.48 15.52
CA ALA A 263 14.02 -9.07 16.31
C ALA A 263 15.35 -9.37 15.61
N GLU A 264 15.44 -10.50 14.91
CA GLU A 264 16.59 -10.89 14.09
C GLU A 264 16.69 -10.09 12.78
N ARG A 265 15.68 -9.29 12.43
CA ARG A 265 15.53 -8.64 11.11
C ARG A 265 15.72 -9.64 9.98
N ARG A 266 15.12 -10.83 10.13
CA ARG A 266 15.26 -11.89 9.16
C ARG A 266 14.74 -11.41 7.80
N CYS A 267 15.50 -11.72 6.77
CA CYS A 267 15.21 -11.33 5.40
C CYS A 267 15.43 -12.52 4.46
N LEU A 268 14.84 -12.46 3.26
CA LEU A 268 15.08 -13.45 2.20
C LEU A 268 16.59 -13.66 2.01
N PRO A 269 17.10 -14.88 1.78
CA PRO A 269 18.52 -15.10 1.48
C PRO A 269 19.03 -14.21 0.32
N PRO A 270 20.29 -13.74 0.32
CA PRO A 270 20.84 -12.90 -0.76
C PRO A 270 20.71 -13.50 -2.16
N GLU A 271 20.73 -14.82 -2.26
CA GLU A 271 20.57 -15.59 -3.51
C GLU A 271 19.17 -15.42 -4.09
N LEU A 272 18.17 -15.20 -3.22
CA LEU A 272 16.78 -14.89 -3.54
C LEU A 272 16.50 -13.38 -3.49
N ARG A 273 17.48 -12.52 -3.18
CA ARG A 273 17.34 -11.05 -3.24
C ARG A 273 17.91 -10.46 -4.51
N ARG A 274 18.99 -11.06 -5.04
CA ARG A 274 19.57 -10.60 -6.29
C ARG A 274 18.64 -10.99 -7.43
N ILE A 275 18.39 -10.04 -8.33
CA ILE A 275 18.17 -10.39 -9.73
C ILE A 275 19.44 -11.14 -10.10
N GLN A 276 19.42 -12.48 -10.03
CA GLN A 276 20.50 -13.25 -10.61
C GLN A 276 20.59 -12.75 -12.05
N ARG A 277 21.75 -12.18 -12.42
CA ARG A 277 22.15 -12.14 -13.82
C ARG A 277 21.89 -13.54 -14.33
N GLN A 278 20.82 -13.74 -15.10
CA GLN A 278 20.48 -15.05 -15.58
C GLN A 278 21.72 -15.62 -16.25
N ARG A 279 21.97 -16.91 -16.05
CA ARG A 279 22.86 -17.62 -16.94
C ARG A 279 22.28 -17.44 -18.34
N ARG A 280 22.98 -16.63 -19.13
CA ARG A 280 22.69 -16.32 -20.54
C ARG A 280 22.24 -17.59 -21.25
N SER A 281 20.96 -17.67 -21.61
CA SER A 281 20.34 -18.86 -22.16
C SER A 281 20.32 -18.81 -23.69
N LEU A 282 20.92 -19.81 -24.33
CA LEU A 282 21.11 -19.88 -25.76
C LEU A 282 20.45 -21.13 -26.33
N LEU A 283 19.55 -20.96 -27.29
CA LEU A 283 19.00 -22.06 -28.07
C LEU A 283 19.70 -22.17 -29.42
N LEU A 284 20.27 -23.35 -29.70
CA LEU A 284 20.84 -23.71 -31.00
C LEU A 284 19.87 -24.66 -31.73
N VAL A 285 19.45 -24.31 -32.94
CA VAL A 285 18.53 -25.12 -33.74
C VAL A 285 19.17 -25.43 -35.08
N ASP A 286 19.41 -26.70 -35.36
CA ASP A 286 20.03 -27.15 -36.61
C ASP A 286 19.74 -28.66 -36.78
N ASP A 287 19.32 -29.09 -37.97
CA ASP A 287 18.97 -30.49 -38.23
C ASP A 287 20.19 -31.39 -38.38
N GLU A 288 21.38 -30.83 -38.60
CA GLU A 288 22.63 -31.58 -38.67
C GLU A 288 23.29 -31.73 -37.28
N PRO A 289 23.40 -32.95 -36.71
CA PRO A 289 23.96 -33.16 -35.38
C PRO A 289 25.41 -32.69 -35.24
N ASN A 290 26.17 -32.77 -36.34
CA ASN A 290 27.57 -32.33 -36.39
C ASN A 290 27.70 -30.82 -36.23
N ILE A 291 26.76 -30.05 -36.79
CA ILE A 291 26.74 -28.59 -36.68
C ILE A 291 26.37 -28.19 -35.24
N LEU A 292 25.32 -28.79 -34.67
CA LEU A 292 24.96 -28.58 -33.26
C LEU A 292 26.14 -28.86 -32.32
N ALA A 293 26.85 -29.97 -32.53
CA ALA A 293 28.02 -30.34 -31.73
C ALA A 293 29.16 -29.32 -31.87
N ALA A 294 29.41 -28.80 -33.09
CA ALA A 294 30.40 -27.78 -33.34
C ALA A 294 30.06 -26.45 -32.66
N LEU A 295 28.83 -25.96 -32.83
CA LEU A 295 28.32 -24.73 -32.21
C LEU A 295 28.35 -24.82 -30.67
N LYS A 296 27.89 -25.94 -30.11
CA LYS A 296 27.95 -26.20 -28.66
C LYS A 296 29.39 -26.20 -28.16
N ARG A 297 30.32 -26.82 -28.87
CA ARG A 297 31.75 -26.85 -28.49
C ARG A 297 32.39 -25.47 -28.56
N LEU A 298 32.00 -24.64 -29.53
CA LEU A 298 32.51 -23.27 -29.70
C LEU A 298 32.04 -22.36 -28.55
N LEU A 299 30.76 -22.42 -28.20
CA LEU A 299 30.10 -21.46 -27.31
C LEU A 299 30.07 -21.90 -25.83
N ARG A 300 30.38 -23.16 -25.51
CA ARG A 300 30.42 -23.65 -24.10
C ARG A 300 31.39 -22.90 -23.19
N ARG A 301 32.38 -22.18 -23.74
CA ARG A 301 33.40 -21.46 -22.96
C ARG A 301 32.93 -20.08 -22.50
N ASP A 302 31.78 -19.62 -22.97
CA ASP A 302 31.30 -18.24 -22.80
C ASP A 302 30.19 -18.11 -21.73
N ASP A 303 30.08 -19.10 -20.84
CA ASP A 303 29.16 -19.15 -19.69
C ASP A 303 27.66 -19.07 -20.05
N TYR A 304 27.26 -19.80 -21.09
CA TYR A 304 25.88 -19.91 -21.54
C TYR A 304 25.22 -21.22 -21.06
N THR A 305 23.93 -21.14 -20.72
CA THR A 305 23.06 -22.33 -20.65
C THR A 305 22.64 -22.67 -22.07
N ILE A 306 23.22 -23.72 -22.66
CA ILE A 306 22.99 -24.07 -24.07
C ILE A 306 21.94 -25.17 -24.19
N HIS A 307 20.82 -24.84 -24.80
CA HIS A 307 19.80 -25.77 -25.27
C HIS A 307 20.02 -26.07 -26.77
N THR A 308 19.66 -27.28 -27.20
CA THR A 308 19.84 -27.72 -28.59
C THR A 308 18.57 -28.41 -29.08
N ALA A 309 18.14 -28.09 -30.30
CA ALA A 309 17.04 -28.76 -31.00
C ALA A 309 17.47 -29.16 -32.42
N ALA A 310 17.00 -30.32 -32.88
CA ALA A 310 17.24 -30.84 -34.23
C ALA A 310 16.17 -30.41 -35.24
N SER A 311 15.15 -29.65 -34.83
CA SER A 311 14.10 -29.17 -35.72
C SER A 311 13.39 -27.93 -35.16
N GLY A 312 12.70 -27.18 -36.03
CA GLY A 312 11.87 -26.04 -35.61
C GLY A 312 10.79 -26.38 -34.57
N PRO A 313 10.00 -27.47 -34.72
CA PRO A 313 9.04 -27.89 -33.71
C PRO A 313 9.66 -28.24 -32.36
N GLU A 314 10.80 -28.93 -32.34
CA GLU A 314 11.54 -29.20 -31.10
C GLU A 314 12.09 -27.91 -30.47
N GLY A 315 12.55 -26.97 -31.30
CA GLY A 315 12.96 -25.65 -30.84
C GLY A 315 11.82 -24.89 -30.15
N LEU A 316 10.59 -24.99 -30.66
CA LEU A 316 9.41 -24.40 -30.02
C LEU A 316 9.05 -25.10 -28.70
N ASP A 317 9.16 -26.43 -28.62
CA ASP A 317 8.95 -27.18 -27.37
C ASP A 317 9.98 -26.79 -26.29
N ILE A 318 11.22 -26.54 -26.69
CA ILE A 318 12.25 -26.02 -25.78
C ILE A 318 11.91 -24.60 -25.31
N LEU A 319 11.51 -23.71 -26.22
CA LEU A 319 11.09 -22.34 -25.86
C LEU A 319 9.89 -22.33 -24.92
N ALA A 320 9.02 -23.33 -25.02
CA ALA A 320 7.89 -23.51 -24.11
C ALA A 320 8.34 -23.93 -22.71
N ARG A 321 9.40 -24.74 -22.59
CA ARG A 321 9.83 -25.31 -21.29
C ARG A 321 10.92 -24.51 -20.60
N HIS A 322 11.64 -23.67 -21.34
CA HIS A 322 12.84 -23.01 -20.87
C HIS A 322 12.88 -21.55 -21.31
N PRO A 323 13.25 -20.61 -20.42
CA PRO A 323 13.51 -19.24 -20.82
C PRO A 323 14.79 -19.19 -21.67
N VAL A 324 14.68 -18.60 -22.86
CA VAL A 324 15.78 -18.44 -23.81
C VAL A 324 15.94 -16.96 -24.15
N ASP A 325 17.18 -16.48 -24.15
CA ASP A 325 17.51 -15.08 -24.43
C ASP A 325 17.87 -14.88 -25.90
N VAL A 326 18.68 -15.80 -26.44
CA VAL A 326 19.21 -15.75 -27.79
C VAL A 326 18.92 -17.07 -28.49
N ILE A 327 18.45 -16.98 -29.73
CA ILE A 327 18.20 -18.12 -30.61
C ILE A 327 19.17 -18.04 -31.79
N VAL A 328 19.83 -19.15 -32.10
CA VAL A 328 20.63 -19.31 -33.32
C VAL A 328 20.04 -20.49 -34.09
N SER A 329 19.40 -20.24 -35.22
CA SER A 329 18.74 -21.27 -36.03
C SER A 329 19.37 -21.38 -37.41
N ASP A 330 19.51 -22.60 -37.90
CA ASP A 330 19.73 -22.84 -39.33
C ASP A 330 18.50 -22.46 -40.16
N GLN A 331 18.73 -22.10 -41.41
CA GLN A 331 17.69 -21.78 -42.37
C GLN A 331 17.04 -23.03 -42.99
N ARG A 332 17.81 -24.08 -43.32
CA ARG A 332 17.32 -25.28 -44.01
C ARG A 332 17.13 -26.44 -43.05
N MET A 333 15.95 -26.52 -42.46
CA MET A 333 15.57 -27.69 -41.65
C MET A 333 14.36 -28.41 -42.28
N PRO A 334 14.33 -29.75 -42.28
CA PRO A 334 13.19 -30.53 -42.73
C PRO A 334 11.90 -30.18 -41.98
N GLY A 335 10.79 -30.07 -42.72
CA GLY A 335 9.45 -29.83 -42.17
C GLY A 335 9.15 -28.36 -41.82
N MET A 336 10.10 -27.63 -41.23
CA MET A 336 9.94 -26.21 -40.89
C MET A 336 11.23 -25.44 -41.17
N ILE A 337 11.17 -24.45 -42.06
CA ILE A 337 12.31 -23.59 -42.42
C ILE A 337 12.66 -22.68 -41.23
N GLY A 338 13.94 -22.34 -41.06
CA GLY A 338 14.42 -21.47 -39.98
C GLY A 338 13.69 -20.12 -39.90
N ALA A 339 13.44 -19.48 -41.04
CA ALA A 339 12.65 -18.26 -41.12
C ALA A 339 11.25 -18.40 -40.49
N ASP A 340 10.55 -19.52 -40.76
CA ASP A 340 9.22 -19.78 -40.20
C ASP A 340 9.28 -20.03 -38.68
N PHE A 341 10.28 -20.77 -38.24
CA PHE A 341 10.54 -20.99 -36.82
C PHE A 341 10.79 -19.66 -36.09
N LEU A 342 11.69 -18.82 -36.60
CA LEU A 342 12.05 -17.54 -35.97
C LEU A 342 10.89 -16.53 -36.00
N ARG A 343 10.02 -16.58 -37.02
CA ARG A 343 8.78 -15.81 -37.07
C ARG A 343 7.80 -16.27 -35.97
N LYS A 344 7.59 -17.57 -35.82
CA LYS A 344 6.77 -18.10 -34.70
C LYS A 344 7.37 -17.76 -33.34
N ALA A 345 8.70 -17.81 -33.22
CA ALA A 345 9.40 -17.42 -32.00
C ALA A 345 9.23 -15.92 -31.72
N LYS A 346 9.19 -15.05 -32.73
CA LYS A 346 8.86 -13.63 -32.55
C LYS A 346 7.45 -13.43 -31.98
N ASP A 347 6.47 -14.14 -32.53
CA ASP A 347 5.07 -13.94 -32.16
C ASP A 347 4.76 -14.49 -30.76
N LEU A 348 5.36 -15.63 -30.41
CA LEU A 348 5.14 -16.32 -29.12
C LEU A 348 6.10 -15.86 -28.02
N TYR A 349 7.34 -15.48 -28.39
CA TYR A 349 8.43 -15.14 -27.48
C TYR A 349 9.17 -13.87 -27.99
N PRO A 350 8.47 -12.72 -28.04
CA PRO A 350 8.97 -11.50 -28.69
C PRO A 350 10.29 -10.98 -28.10
N ASP A 351 10.53 -11.25 -26.82
CA ASP A 351 11.67 -10.75 -26.06
C ASP A 351 12.99 -11.48 -26.38
N THR A 352 12.94 -12.48 -27.26
CA THR A 352 14.12 -13.24 -27.73
C THR A 352 14.89 -12.49 -28.81
N ILE A 353 16.23 -12.56 -28.78
CA ILE A 353 17.09 -12.08 -29.86
C ILE A 353 17.39 -13.23 -30.82
N ARG A 354 16.98 -13.08 -32.09
CA ARG A 354 16.97 -14.18 -33.08
C ARG A 354 18.05 -14.01 -34.15
N ILE A 355 18.93 -15.00 -34.28
CA ILE A 355 20.02 -15.06 -35.28
C ILE A 355 19.76 -16.23 -36.23
N MET A 356 19.92 -15.98 -37.53
CA MET A 356 19.81 -17.01 -38.57
C MET A 356 21.18 -17.36 -39.16
N LEU A 357 21.46 -18.65 -39.31
CA LEU A 357 22.59 -19.20 -40.05
C LEU A 357 22.11 -19.74 -41.41
N SER A 358 22.76 -19.40 -42.51
CA SER A 358 22.38 -19.88 -43.85
C SER A 358 23.59 -19.99 -44.79
N GLY A 359 23.44 -20.72 -45.90
CA GLY A 359 24.44 -20.79 -46.96
C GLY A 359 24.45 -19.57 -47.90
N TYR A 360 25.42 -19.53 -48.81
CA TYR A 360 25.63 -18.42 -49.75
C TYR A 360 24.52 -18.20 -50.79
N THR A 361 23.59 -19.15 -50.96
CA THR A 361 22.60 -19.16 -52.07
C THR A 361 21.20 -18.64 -51.71
N GLU A 362 21.00 -18.05 -50.52
CA GLU A 362 19.66 -17.85 -49.92
C GLU A 362 19.30 -16.38 -49.62
N LEU A 363 19.80 -15.43 -50.41
CA LEU A 363 19.64 -14.00 -50.15
C LEU A 363 18.18 -13.49 -50.08
N GLN A 364 17.23 -14.09 -50.81
CA GLN A 364 15.85 -13.58 -50.87
C GLN A 364 15.07 -13.83 -49.57
N SER A 365 15.03 -15.07 -49.06
CA SER A 365 14.30 -15.40 -47.82
C SER A 365 14.88 -14.73 -46.57
N VAL A 366 16.18 -14.40 -46.60
CA VAL A 366 16.87 -13.67 -45.53
C VAL A 366 16.44 -12.21 -45.52
N THR A 367 16.32 -11.59 -46.70
CA THR A 367 15.97 -10.17 -46.81
C THR A 367 14.56 -9.93 -46.28
N ASP A 368 13.62 -10.82 -46.57
CA ASP A 368 12.24 -10.72 -46.09
C ASP A 368 12.16 -10.89 -44.56
N ALA A 369 12.87 -11.87 -43.99
CA ALA A 369 12.92 -12.08 -42.54
C ALA A 369 13.54 -10.90 -41.76
N VAL A 370 14.53 -10.22 -42.33
CA VAL A 370 15.10 -8.99 -41.74
C VAL A 370 14.07 -7.85 -41.79
N ASN A 371 13.42 -7.64 -42.93
CA ASN A 371 12.46 -6.55 -43.12
C ASN A 371 11.21 -6.71 -42.25
N GLU A 372 10.78 -7.95 -41.99
CA GLU A 372 9.68 -8.26 -41.06
C GLU A 372 10.10 -8.15 -39.57
N GLY A 373 11.37 -7.87 -39.27
CA GLY A 373 11.90 -7.87 -37.90
C GLY A 373 11.83 -9.25 -37.23
N ALA A 374 11.77 -10.32 -38.02
CA ALA A 374 11.77 -11.70 -37.53
C ALA A 374 13.15 -12.11 -37.02
N ILE A 375 14.21 -11.51 -37.56
CA ILE A 375 15.60 -11.78 -37.16
C ILE A 375 16.38 -10.50 -36.86
N TYR A 376 17.17 -10.55 -35.80
CA TYR A 376 18.12 -9.49 -35.42
C TYR A 376 19.32 -9.47 -36.35
N LYS A 377 19.84 -10.66 -36.69
CA LYS A 377 21.07 -10.78 -37.48
C LYS A 377 21.10 -12.05 -38.32
N PHE A 378 21.78 -11.93 -39.44
CA PHE A 378 22.06 -13.00 -40.37
C PHE A 378 23.56 -13.31 -40.42
N LEU A 379 23.92 -14.60 -40.44
CA LEU A 379 25.30 -15.07 -40.59
C LEU A 379 25.40 -16.19 -41.63
N THR A 380 26.52 -16.23 -42.35
CA THR A 380 26.78 -17.20 -43.42
C THR A 380 27.54 -18.43 -42.93
N LYS A 381 27.18 -19.62 -43.44
CA LYS A 381 27.94 -20.87 -43.30
C LYS A 381 28.93 -21.05 -44.47
N PRO A 382 30.17 -21.57 -44.25
CA PRO A 382 30.79 -21.83 -42.94
C PRO A 382 31.12 -20.53 -42.20
N TRP A 383 31.02 -20.55 -40.86
CA TRP A 383 31.29 -19.38 -40.03
C TRP A 383 32.75 -19.30 -39.59
N ASP A 384 33.18 -18.10 -39.25
CA ASP A 384 34.39 -17.85 -38.48
C ASP A 384 34.06 -17.90 -36.97
N ASP A 385 34.84 -18.66 -36.21
CA ASP A 385 34.58 -18.95 -34.80
C ASP A 385 34.59 -17.68 -33.92
N GLU A 386 35.54 -16.77 -34.15
CA GLU A 386 35.67 -15.53 -33.40
C GLU A 386 34.53 -14.57 -33.72
N ARG A 387 34.17 -14.47 -35.01
CA ARG A 387 33.07 -13.64 -35.48
C ARG A 387 31.71 -14.11 -34.96
N LEU A 388 31.44 -15.42 -35.01
CA LEU A 388 30.18 -15.99 -34.50
C LEU A 388 30.05 -15.75 -33.00
N ARG A 389 31.10 -16.03 -32.22
CA ARG A 389 31.13 -15.75 -30.78
C ARG A 389 30.89 -14.27 -30.50
N GLY A 390 31.54 -13.38 -31.24
CA GLY A 390 31.36 -11.93 -31.12
C GLY A 390 29.91 -11.48 -31.37
N HIS A 391 29.23 -12.08 -32.34
CA HIS A 391 27.83 -11.78 -32.66
C HIS A 391 26.85 -12.32 -31.63
N VAL A 392 27.06 -13.53 -31.12
CA VAL A 392 26.26 -14.08 -30.01
C VAL A 392 26.42 -13.21 -28.75
N ALA A 393 27.65 -12.82 -28.42
CA ALA A 393 27.89 -11.91 -27.30
C ALA A 393 27.25 -10.53 -27.47
N GLN A 394 27.19 -10.02 -28.70
CA GLN A 394 26.47 -8.77 -29.00
C GLN A 394 24.96 -8.92 -28.84
N ALA A 395 24.39 -10.04 -29.27
CA ALA A 395 22.97 -10.34 -29.07
C ALA A 395 22.59 -10.37 -27.59
N PHE A 396 23.41 -11.00 -26.75
CA PHE A 396 23.20 -10.98 -25.29
C PHE A 396 23.29 -9.57 -24.69
N ARG A 397 24.26 -8.74 -25.11
CA ARG A 397 24.31 -7.34 -24.65
C ARG A 397 23.05 -6.55 -25.03
N MET A 398 22.50 -6.82 -26.22
CA MET A 398 21.25 -6.19 -26.65
C MET A 398 20.06 -6.65 -25.82
N LYS A 399 19.97 -7.95 -25.54
CA LYS A 399 18.96 -8.50 -24.64
C LYS A 399 19.02 -7.83 -23.26
N GLU A 400 20.22 -7.75 -22.67
CA GLU A 400 20.44 -7.10 -21.38
C GLU A 400 19.99 -5.62 -21.38
N VAL A 401 20.25 -4.87 -22.46
CA VAL A 401 19.80 -3.48 -22.59
C VAL A 401 18.28 -3.39 -22.77
N ASN A 402 17.67 -4.28 -23.54
CA ASN A 402 16.22 -4.31 -23.71
C ASN A 402 15.51 -4.61 -22.40
N ASP A 403 15.98 -5.61 -21.65
CA ASP A 403 15.44 -5.98 -20.35
C ASP A 403 15.56 -4.83 -19.34
N GLU A 404 16.71 -4.13 -19.33
CA GLU A 404 16.91 -2.97 -18.45
C GLU A 404 16.01 -1.79 -18.86
N ASN A 405 15.80 -1.55 -20.16
CA ASN A 405 14.90 -0.50 -20.64
C ASN A 405 13.44 -0.77 -20.27
N GLU A 406 12.98 -2.01 -20.41
CA GLU A 406 11.63 -2.39 -19.99
C GLU A 406 11.45 -2.20 -18.49
N ARG A 407 12.44 -2.64 -17.70
CA ARG A 407 12.45 -2.43 -16.25
C ARG A 407 12.40 -0.94 -15.88
N LEU A 408 13.28 -0.11 -16.46
CA LEU A 408 13.31 1.33 -16.20
C LEU A 408 12.00 2.01 -16.61
N ASN A 409 11.37 1.58 -17.70
CA ASN A 409 10.06 2.09 -18.11
C ASN A 409 8.96 1.74 -17.10
N LEU A 410 9.00 0.54 -16.52
CA LEU A 410 8.07 0.13 -15.47
C LEU A 410 8.32 0.91 -14.16
N GLU A 411 9.58 1.04 -13.73
CA GLU A 411 9.97 1.82 -12.54
C GLU A 411 9.55 3.29 -12.68
N LEU A 412 9.79 3.92 -13.83
CA LEU A 412 9.40 5.30 -14.10
C LEU A 412 7.88 5.47 -14.06
N ARG A 413 7.11 4.51 -14.60
CA ARG A 413 5.65 4.54 -14.54
C ARG A 413 5.13 4.42 -13.12
N SER A 414 5.69 3.49 -12.34
CA SER A 414 5.35 3.32 -10.92
C SER A 414 5.63 4.60 -10.13
N ALA A 415 6.84 5.16 -10.24
CA ALA A 415 7.19 6.42 -9.59
C ALA A 415 6.28 7.59 -10.02
N SER A 416 5.92 7.65 -11.31
CA SER A 416 4.98 8.65 -11.82
C SER A 416 3.57 8.48 -11.25
N GLN A 417 3.11 7.24 -11.02
CA GLN A 417 1.81 6.95 -10.40
C GLN A 417 1.81 7.28 -8.90
N GLU A 418 2.88 6.95 -8.18
CA GLU A 418 3.06 7.31 -6.77
C GLU A 418 3.06 8.83 -6.59
N LEU A 419 3.80 9.54 -7.45
CA LEU A 419 3.81 11.00 -7.46
C LEU A 419 2.42 11.57 -7.76
N ALA A 420 1.70 11.00 -8.72
CA ALA A 420 0.34 11.42 -9.04
C ALA A 420 -0.64 11.16 -7.87
N ALA A 421 -0.49 10.04 -7.15
CA ALA A 421 -1.29 9.74 -5.97
C ALA A 421 -0.96 10.68 -4.81
N ALA A 422 0.32 10.98 -4.58
CA ALA A 422 0.75 11.95 -3.57
C ALA A 422 0.23 13.36 -3.87
N ASN A 423 0.29 13.78 -5.13
CA ASN A 423 -0.27 15.07 -5.56
C ASN A 423 -1.78 15.15 -5.30
N ARG A 424 -2.55 14.11 -5.64
CA ARG A 424 -4.00 14.05 -5.35
C ARG A 424 -4.29 14.16 -3.85
N ARG A 425 -3.57 13.42 -3.01
CA ARG A 425 -3.73 13.52 -1.53
C ARG A 425 -3.42 14.93 -1.03
N MET A 426 -2.41 15.58 -1.59
CA MET A 426 -2.07 16.95 -1.22
C MET A 426 -3.19 17.93 -1.61
N GLU A 427 -3.76 17.78 -2.81
CA GLU A 427 -4.89 18.60 -3.28
C GLU A 427 -6.13 18.41 -2.39
N GLU A 428 -6.44 17.16 -2.01
CA GLU A 428 -7.54 16.83 -1.08
C GLU A 428 -7.32 17.47 0.31
N LEU A 429 -6.12 17.35 0.87
CA LEU A 429 -5.76 17.98 2.15
C LEU A 429 -5.88 19.51 2.08
N LEU A 430 -5.44 20.12 0.96
CA LEU A 430 -5.58 21.56 0.74
C LEU A 430 -7.04 21.98 0.67
N GLN A 431 -7.90 21.26 -0.05
CA GLN A 431 -9.33 21.52 -0.07
C GLN A 431 -9.97 21.40 1.33
N GLN A 432 -9.64 20.34 2.07
CA GLN A 432 -10.15 20.14 3.42
C GLN A 432 -9.74 21.28 4.35
N LYS A 433 -8.47 21.72 4.29
CA LYS A 433 -7.98 22.87 5.06
C LYS A 433 -8.67 24.16 4.66
N GLN A 434 -8.88 24.39 3.36
CA GLN A 434 -9.57 25.58 2.88
C GLN A 434 -11.03 25.62 3.37
N GLN A 435 -11.73 24.48 3.36
CA GLN A 435 -13.10 24.38 3.87
C GLN A 435 -13.15 24.58 5.39
N GLN A 436 -12.17 24.05 6.13
CA GLN A 436 -12.05 24.28 7.58
C GLN A 436 -11.80 25.74 7.91
N ILE A 437 -10.92 26.42 7.16
CA ILE A 437 -10.66 27.87 7.30
C ILE A 437 -11.93 28.65 7.02
N SER A 438 -12.61 28.36 5.90
CA SER A 438 -13.85 29.05 5.54
C SER A 438 -14.95 28.88 6.60
N SER A 439 -15.13 27.67 7.12
CA SER A 439 -16.09 27.42 8.21
C SER A 439 -15.72 28.16 9.49
N SER A 440 -14.42 28.20 9.82
CA SER A 440 -13.92 28.91 11.00
C SER A 440 -14.12 30.42 10.85
N GLU A 441 -13.90 30.97 9.65
CA GLU A 441 -14.16 32.38 9.33
C GLU A 441 -15.64 32.73 9.45
N VAL A 442 -16.54 31.88 8.94
CA VAL A 442 -17.99 32.06 9.12
C VAL A 442 -18.37 32.05 10.61
N SER A 443 -17.86 31.10 11.40
CA SER A 443 -18.13 31.07 12.85
C SER A 443 -17.61 32.31 13.58
N LEU A 444 -16.42 32.78 13.23
CA LEU A 444 -15.85 34.01 13.80
C LEU A 444 -16.68 35.24 13.43
N ASN A 445 -17.14 35.35 12.18
CA ASN A 445 -18.00 36.44 11.73
C ASN A 445 -19.35 36.44 12.47
N VAL A 446 -19.99 35.27 12.61
CA VAL A 446 -21.23 35.13 13.40
C VAL A 446 -21.01 35.53 14.85
N ALA A 447 -19.94 35.05 15.49
CA ALA A 447 -19.62 35.42 16.87
C ALA A 447 -19.37 36.93 17.03
N ARG A 448 -18.64 37.55 16.08
CA ARG A 448 -18.38 38.99 16.06
C ARG A 448 -19.66 39.80 15.89
N GLU A 449 -20.57 39.36 15.04
CA GLU A 449 -21.86 40.01 14.79
C GLU A 449 -22.78 39.92 16.01
N VAL A 450 -22.88 38.74 16.64
CA VAL A 450 -23.58 38.58 17.92
C VAL A 450 -23.03 39.53 18.98
N LEU A 451 -21.69 39.58 19.14
CA LEU A 451 -21.05 40.48 20.10
C LEU A 451 -21.34 41.95 19.81
N GLN A 452 -21.39 42.35 18.54
CA GLN A 452 -21.71 43.72 18.13
C GLN A 452 -23.14 44.15 18.48
N HIS A 453 -24.10 43.23 18.40
CA HIS A 453 -25.52 43.49 18.68
C HIS A 453 -25.94 43.26 20.13
N LEU A 454 -25.06 42.76 21.00
CA LEU A 454 -25.35 42.65 22.43
C LEU A 454 -25.71 44.03 23.01
N PRO A 455 -26.82 44.15 23.76
CA PRO A 455 -27.23 45.40 24.38
C PRO A 455 -26.33 45.77 25.58
N LEU A 456 -25.56 44.81 26.08
CA LEU A 456 -24.58 44.99 27.14
C LEU A 456 -23.25 45.50 26.54
N PRO A 457 -22.68 46.60 27.05
CA PRO A 457 -21.31 47.00 26.78
C PRO A 457 -20.30 45.88 27.07
N VAL A 458 -19.57 45.46 26.03
CA VAL A 458 -18.50 44.44 26.13
C VAL A 458 -17.22 45.01 25.53
N ILE A 459 -16.12 44.87 26.26
CA ILE A 459 -14.79 45.31 25.89
C ILE A 459 -13.82 44.14 26.06
N GLY A 460 -13.02 43.84 25.05
CA GLY A 460 -11.98 42.82 25.12
C GLY A 460 -10.61 43.47 25.22
N MET A 461 -9.78 42.94 26.11
CA MET A 461 -8.39 43.32 26.31
C MET A 461 -7.49 42.12 25.98
N ASP A 462 -6.36 42.33 25.31
CA ASP A 462 -5.39 41.27 25.05
C ASP A 462 -4.48 41.00 26.28
N GLU A 463 -3.51 40.09 26.13
CA GLU A 463 -2.57 39.72 27.19
C GLU A 463 -1.55 40.82 27.53
N HIS A 464 -1.47 41.87 26.71
CA HIS A 464 -0.58 43.01 26.89
C HIS A 464 -1.30 44.24 27.46
N GLY A 465 -2.59 44.15 27.76
CA GLY A 465 -3.36 45.27 28.31
C GLY A 465 -3.91 46.23 27.26
N LEU A 466 -3.88 45.87 25.97
CA LEU A 466 -4.41 46.68 24.89
C LEU A 466 -5.88 46.36 24.64
N LEU A 467 -6.67 47.38 24.33
CA LEU A 467 -8.07 47.22 23.93
C LEU A 467 -8.16 46.54 22.56
N ALA A 468 -8.42 45.23 22.56
CA ALA A 468 -8.51 44.40 21.37
C ALA A 468 -9.92 44.35 20.76
N PHE A 469 -10.97 44.64 21.55
CA PHE A 469 -12.35 44.60 21.08
C PHE A 469 -13.24 45.58 21.86
N GLY A 470 -14.26 46.11 21.19
CA GLY A 470 -15.35 46.86 21.81
C GLY A 470 -16.61 46.77 20.96
N ASN A 471 -17.74 46.42 21.56
CA ASN A 471 -19.00 46.33 20.83
C ASN A 471 -19.74 47.67 20.71
N SER A 472 -20.83 47.70 19.92
CA SER A 472 -21.60 48.91 19.67
C SER A 472 -22.21 49.52 20.94
N ALA A 473 -22.56 48.70 21.93
CA ALA A 473 -23.04 49.18 23.22
C ALA A 473 -21.93 49.88 24.03
N ALA A 474 -20.71 49.33 24.04
CA ALA A 474 -19.55 49.96 24.67
C ALA A 474 -19.17 51.28 23.98
N ALA A 475 -19.18 51.31 22.65
CA ALA A 475 -18.92 52.54 21.90
C ALA A 475 -19.95 53.64 22.18
N ARG A 476 -21.24 53.29 22.32
CA ARG A 476 -22.29 54.25 22.71
C ARG A 476 -22.13 54.74 24.14
N LEU A 477 -21.72 53.87 25.07
CA LEU A 477 -21.56 54.21 26.48
C LEU A 477 -20.36 55.13 26.69
N LEU A 478 -19.22 54.82 26.05
CA LEU A 478 -17.96 55.53 26.26
C LEU A 478 -17.80 56.77 25.37
N GLY A 479 -18.62 56.90 24.32
CA GLY A 479 -18.61 58.03 23.39
C GLY A 479 -17.56 57.90 22.27
N PRO A 480 -17.66 58.74 21.23
CA PRO A 480 -16.90 58.60 19.97
C PRO A 480 -15.37 58.78 20.08
N GLY A 481 -14.83 59.10 21.26
CA GLY A 481 -13.39 59.29 21.50
C GLY A 481 -12.71 58.23 22.38
N ALA A 482 -13.46 57.27 22.95
CA ALA A 482 -12.96 56.43 24.05
C ALA A 482 -12.67 54.96 23.67
N THR A 483 -12.98 54.52 22.45
CA THR A 483 -12.64 53.18 21.95
C THR A 483 -11.69 53.26 20.75
N LEU A 484 -10.47 53.72 21.01
CA LEU A 484 -9.36 53.48 20.10
C LEU A 484 -8.90 52.03 20.31
N LEU A 485 -9.43 51.10 19.52
CA LEU A 485 -8.89 49.75 19.44
C LEU A 485 -7.36 49.83 19.25
N GLY A 486 -6.60 49.10 20.06
CA GLY A 486 -5.14 49.15 20.10
C GLY A 486 -4.54 50.20 21.05
N SER A 487 -5.35 50.94 21.82
CA SER A 487 -4.87 51.77 22.93
C SER A 487 -4.72 50.97 24.22
N GLU A 488 -3.84 51.44 25.12
CA GLU A 488 -3.72 50.91 26.48
C GLU A 488 -5.02 51.09 27.25
N ALA A 489 -5.56 49.98 27.78
CA ALA A 489 -6.82 50.00 28.52
C ALA A 489 -6.76 50.92 29.74
N ALA A 490 -5.61 51.00 30.42
CA ALA A 490 -5.39 51.89 31.56
C ALA A 490 -5.43 53.39 31.20
N GLN A 491 -5.08 53.75 29.96
CA GLN A 491 -5.16 55.13 29.49
C GLN A 491 -6.56 55.49 28.99
N ALA A 492 -7.20 54.55 28.29
CA ALA A 492 -8.54 54.75 27.74
C ALA A 492 -9.63 54.72 28.82
N LEU A 493 -9.43 53.94 29.89
CA LEU A 493 -10.40 53.73 30.98
C LEU A 493 -9.69 53.78 32.35
N PRO A 494 -9.10 54.92 32.74
CA PRO A 494 -8.26 55.01 33.94
C PRO A 494 -9.02 54.67 35.23
N ASP A 495 -10.33 54.94 35.29
CA ASP A 495 -11.17 54.65 36.45
C ASP A 495 -11.39 53.14 36.69
N LEU A 496 -11.06 52.27 35.72
CA LEU A 496 -11.11 50.82 35.87
C LEU A 496 -9.88 50.23 36.56
N PHE A 497 -8.76 50.94 36.51
CA PHE A 497 -7.46 50.42 36.92
C PHE A 497 -6.99 51.13 38.20
N PRO A 498 -6.31 50.43 39.13
CA PRO A 498 -5.75 51.06 40.31
C PRO A 498 -4.71 52.13 39.93
N ALA A 499 -4.62 53.21 40.73
CA ALA A 499 -3.71 54.31 40.48
C ALA A 499 -2.25 53.81 40.40
N GLY A 500 -1.61 53.98 39.23
CA GLY A 500 -0.24 53.52 38.96
C GLY A 500 -0.11 52.15 38.30
N ALA A 501 -1.22 51.51 37.88
CA ALA A 501 -1.20 50.27 37.10
C ALA A 501 -0.65 50.50 35.69
N ASP A 502 0.17 49.56 35.22
CA ASP A 502 0.93 49.57 33.97
C ASP A 502 0.20 48.87 32.80
N GLY A 503 -1.13 48.87 32.81
CA GLY A 503 -1.98 48.32 31.74
C GLY A 503 -2.05 46.79 31.67
N SER A 504 -0.99 46.07 32.07
CA SER A 504 -0.94 44.60 32.17
C SER A 504 -1.68 44.04 33.38
N THR A 505 -1.92 44.86 34.40
CA THR A 505 -2.60 44.47 35.63
C THR A 505 -4.10 44.42 35.40
N ALA A 506 -4.70 43.22 35.52
CA ALA A 506 -6.13 43.05 35.31
C ALA A 506 -6.93 43.93 36.30
N PRO A 507 -7.99 44.63 35.84
CA PRO A 507 -8.84 45.43 36.71
C PRO A 507 -9.54 44.55 37.75
N ALA A 508 -9.91 45.13 38.89
CA ALA A 508 -10.59 44.39 39.95
C ALA A 508 -11.86 43.72 39.41
N PRO A 509 -12.14 42.44 39.77
CA PRO A 509 -13.22 41.65 39.17
C PRO A 509 -14.61 42.27 39.35
N HIS A 510 -14.77 43.16 40.34
CA HIS A 510 -15.93 44.00 40.54
C HIS A 510 -15.47 45.44 40.85
N ALA A 511 -15.67 46.34 39.89
CA ALA A 511 -15.38 47.76 40.04
C ALA A 511 -16.64 48.60 39.76
N GLU A 512 -16.74 49.80 40.35
CA GLU A 512 -17.77 50.78 40.00
C GLU A 512 -17.16 51.88 39.13
N LEU A 513 -17.85 52.22 38.04
CA LEU A 513 -17.44 53.27 37.12
C LEU A 513 -18.52 54.35 37.01
N CYS A 514 -18.11 55.62 37.08
CA CYS A 514 -19.01 56.76 36.87
C CYS A 514 -18.84 57.30 35.45
N ILE A 515 -19.70 56.90 34.52
CA ILE A 515 -19.71 57.44 33.14
C ILE A 515 -20.90 58.39 33.02
N GLY A 516 -20.65 59.64 32.61
CA GLY A 516 -21.70 60.63 32.36
C GLY A 516 -22.58 60.96 33.57
N GLY A 517 -22.05 60.80 34.79
CA GLY A 517 -22.76 61.05 36.06
C GLY A 517 -23.61 59.90 36.59
N ALA A 518 -23.62 58.73 35.93
CA ALA A 518 -24.32 57.53 36.39
C ALA A 518 -23.34 56.43 36.82
N ARG A 519 -23.68 55.72 37.91
CA ARG A 519 -22.90 54.58 38.41
C ARG A 519 -23.17 53.31 37.61
N HIS A 520 -22.10 52.65 37.21
CA HIS A 520 -22.12 51.39 36.50
C HIS A 520 -21.29 50.34 37.25
N ALA A 521 -21.80 49.12 37.31
CA ALA A 521 -21.06 47.95 37.75
C ALA A 521 -20.22 47.41 36.59
N VAL A 522 -18.99 47.04 36.90
CA VAL A 522 -18.05 46.46 35.95
C VAL A 522 -17.70 45.06 36.41
N VAL A 523 -17.75 44.10 35.49
CA VAL A 523 -17.30 42.73 35.74
C VAL A 523 -16.21 42.36 34.74
N VAL A 524 -15.11 41.81 35.25
CA VAL A 524 -13.94 41.40 34.47
C VAL A 524 -13.85 39.88 34.46
N TYR A 525 -13.82 39.30 33.27
CA TYR A 525 -13.71 37.86 33.04
C TYR A 525 -12.35 37.55 32.39
N PRO A 526 -11.45 36.82 33.06
CA PRO A 526 -10.21 36.37 32.42
C PRO A 526 -10.52 35.37 31.30
N MET A 527 -9.85 35.52 30.17
CA MET A 527 -9.89 34.54 29.08
C MET A 527 -8.73 33.54 29.24
N GLY A 528 -8.91 32.33 28.70
CA GLY A 528 -7.86 31.30 28.70
C GLY A 528 -8.22 29.99 29.38
N GLU A 529 -9.36 29.89 30.06
CA GLU A 529 -9.82 28.62 30.67
C GLU A 529 -10.22 27.57 29.63
N ARG A 530 -10.67 28.01 28.44
CA ARG A 530 -11.16 27.13 27.36
C ARG A 530 -10.60 27.47 25.98
N SER A 531 -9.65 28.40 25.89
CA SER A 531 -8.99 28.80 24.64
C SER A 531 -7.54 29.20 24.91
N SER A 532 -6.73 29.30 23.86
CA SER A 532 -5.35 29.80 23.95
C SER A 532 -5.24 31.32 24.15
N SER A 533 -6.36 32.04 24.15
CA SER A 533 -6.38 33.50 24.36
C SER A 533 -6.11 33.82 25.83
N ARG A 534 -5.14 34.69 26.12
CA ARG A 534 -4.75 35.08 27.49
C ARG A 534 -5.18 36.48 27.90
N GLY A 535 -6.19 37.02 27.23
CA GLY A 535 -6.75 38.35 27.49
C GLY A 535 -7.82 38.39 28.59
N SER A 536 -8.61 39.46 28.62
CA SER A 536 -9.76 39.62 29.53
C SER A 536 -10.95 40.24 28.83
N LEU A 537 -12.16 39.91 29.27
CA LEU A 537 -13.42 40.44 28.77
C LEU A 537 -14.08 41.26 29.88
N ILE A 538 -14.36 42.52 29.61
CA ILE A 538 -14.92 43.48 30.55
C ILE A 538 -16.36 43.77 30.13
N THR A 539 -17.30 43.65 31.06
CA THR A 539 -18.71 44.00 30.85
C THR A 539 -19.11 45.14 31.77
N ILE A 540 -19.93 46.06 31.28
CA ILE A 540 -20.39 47.23 32.04
C ILE A 540 -21.92 47.23 32.08
N SER A 541 -22.52 47.22 33.27
CA SER A 541 -23.97 47.28 33.47
C SER A 541 -24.33 48.45 34.38
N ARG A 542 -25.52 49.03 34.21
CA ARG A 542 -25.95 50.15 35.07
C ARG A 542 -26.34 49.61 36.44
N CYS A 543 -25.86 50.22 37.52
CA CYS A 543 -26.34 49.86 38.86
C CYS A 543 -27.83 50.22 38.95
N MET A 544 -28.69 49.25 39.24
CA MET A 544 -30.09 49.55 39.55
C MET A 544 -30.12 50.26 40.89
N GLU A 545 -30.65 51.49 40.92
CA GLU A 545 -31.04 52.12 42.17
C GLU A 545 -32.07 51.19 42.82
N SER A 546 -31.70 50.59 43.95
CA SER A 546 -32.63 49.86 44.80
C SER A 546 -33.76 50.82 45.17
N ALA A 547 -34.96 50.57 44.64
CA ALA A 547 -36.18 51.29 45.00
C ALA A 547 -36.54 51.09 46.48
#